data_AF-B0JUY5-F1
#
_entry.id   AF-B0JUY5-F1
#
_cell.length_a   1.000
_cell.length_b   1.000
_cell.length_c   1.000
_cell.angle_alpha   90.00
_cell.angle_beta   90.00
_cell.angle_gamma   90.00
#
_symmetry.space_group_name_H-M   'P 1'
#
loop_
_entity.id
_entity.type
_entity.pdbx_description
1 polymer ?
#
loop_
_entity_poly.entity_id
_entity_poly.type
_entity_poly.pdbx_seq_one_letter_code
_entity_poly.pdbx_strand_id
1 'polypeptide(L)'
;MELIVLAAVILIGIYSTQKLLRKSHEQNTRPPVPPSQPIPTAICLAVPASAVYDLIVGMRINREKIIQLIESAPEFLCIKVEEANKKIIDTIKQEISPDSQLKFYIRIDIPNGQDIIGAETKYVIKRDIPKETKGEVKDLGRLKDASVLRKFNRI
;
A
#
# COMPACT_ATOMS: atom_id res chain seq x y z
N MET A 1 45.94 10.93 39.57
CA MET A 1 45.35 10.93 38.21
C MET A 1 44.36 9.79 38.03
N GLU A 2 44.70 8.56 38.42
CA GLU A 2 43.84 7.36 38.36
C GLU A 2 42.41 7.55 38.94
N LEU A 3 42.28 8.13 40.15
CA LEU A 3 40.99 8.33 40.83
C LEU A 3 40.05 9.32 40.11
N ILE A 4 40.61 10.32 39.42
CA ILE A 4 39.81 11.34 38.71
C ILE A 4 39.23 10.74 37.43
N VAL A 5 40.01 9.88 36.74
CA VAL A 5 39.57 9.17 35.55
C VAL A 5 38.45 8.18 35.89
N LEU A 6 38.60 7.45 37.02
CA LEU A 6 37.58 6.50 37.49
C LEU A 6 36.25 7.19 37.83
N ALA A 7 36.30 8.34 38.51
CA ALA A 7 35.11 9.13 38.83
C ALA A 7 34.39 9.64 37.57
N ALA A 8 35.14 10.07 36.56
CA ALA A 8 34.58 10.55 35.29
C ALA A 8 33.84 9.43 34.53
N VAL A 9 34.41 8.22 34.48
CA VAL A 9 33.79 7.06 33.81
C VAL A 9 32.47 6.67 34.49
N ILE A 10 32.44 6.67 35.83
CA ILE A 10 31.24 6.34 36.60
C ILE A 10 30.13 7.38 36.35
N LEU A 11 30.46 8.68 36.36
CA LEU A 11 29.48 9.74 36.13
C LEU A 11 28.87 9.67 34.72
N ILE A 12 29.67 9.37 33.70
CA ILE A 12 29.19 9.18 32.32
C ILE A 12 28.28 7.95 32.22
N GLY A 13 28.62 6.86 32.89
CA GLY A 13 27.81 5.64 32.94
C GLY A 13 26.44 5.87 33.59
N ILE A 14 26.41 6.57 34.73
CA ILE A 14 25.17 6.90 35.43
C ILE A 14 24.30 7.85 34.59
N TYR A 15 24.90 8.88 33.99
CA TYR A 15 24.17 9.81 33.13
C TYR A 15 23.55 9.11 31.92
N SER A 16 24.31 8.21 31.28
CA SER A 16 23.84 7.46 30.09
C SER A 16 22.70 6.51 30.43
N THR A 17 22.79 5.80 31.56
CA THR A 17 21.74 4.88 32.03
C THR A 17 20.47 5.62 32.43
N GLN A 18 20.57 6.75 33.13
CA GLN A 18 19.42 7.62 33.43
C GLN A 18 18.76 8.17 32.17
N LYS A 19 19.55 8.58 31.17
CA LYS A 19 19.03 9.05 29.88
C LYS A 19 18.25 7.96 29.14
N LEU A 20 18.74 6.72 29.17
CA LEU A 20 18.05 5.56 28.58
C LEU A 20 16.75 5.21 29.32
N LEU A 21 16.78 5.19 30.66
CA LEU A 21 15.59 4.94 31.48
C LEU A 21 14.52 6.02 31.28
N ARG A 22 14.92 7.28 31.21
CA ARG A 22 14.01 8.40 30.94
C ARG A 22 13.37 8.30 29.55
N LYS A 23 14.14 7.92 28.52
CA LYS A 23 13.63 7.69 27.17
C LYS A 23 12.60 6.55 27.13
N SER A 24 12.84 5.48 27.90
CA SER A 24 11.89 4.37 28.06
C SER A 24 10.61 4.79 28.78
N HIS A 25 10.71 5.65 29.81
CA HIS A 25 9.56 6.16 30.54
C HIS A 25 8.71 7.12 29.69
N GLU A 26 9.34 8.00 28.93
CA GLU A 26 8.65 8.90 27.98
C GLU A 26 7.90 8.13 26.87
N GLN A 27 8.38 6.94 26.49
CA GLN A 27 7.71 6.08 25.52
C GLN A 27 6.48 5.37 26.12
N ASN A 28 6.51 5.03 27.42
CA ASN A 28 5.41 4.41 28.15
C ASN A 28 4.32 5.39 28.64
N THR A 29 4.58 6.70 28.64
CA THR A 29 3.63 7.71 29.16
C THR A 29 2.78 8.37 28.06
N ARG A 30 2.92 7.95 26.79
CA ARG A 30 2.04 8.47 25.73
C ARG A 30 0.65 7.85 25.90
N PRO A 31 -0.42 8.65 25.99
CA PRO A 31 -1.77 8.10 25.97
C PRO A 31 -1.95 7.26 24.70
N PRO A 32 -2.70 6.14 24.75
CA PRO A 32 -2.97 5.35 23.57
C PRO A 32 -3.58 6.27 22.51
N VAL A 33 -2.87 6.43 21.39
CA VAL A 33 -3.43 7.11 20.21
C VAL A 33 -4.72 6.36 19.89
N PRO A 34 -5.88 7.05 19.80
CA PRO A 34 -7.12 6.41 19.39
C PRO A 34 -6.85 5.63 18.10
N PRO A 35 -7.35 4.38 17.95
CA PRO A 35 -7.14 3.63 16.72
C PRO A 35 -7.59 4.52 15.57
N SER A 36 -6.65 4.92 14.71
CA SER A 36 -6.96 5.74 13.55
C SER A 36 -8.01 4.99 12.75
N GLN A 37 -9.09 5.67 12.38
CA GLN A 37 -10.10 5.06 11.53
C GLN A 37 -9.42 4.50 10.27
N PRO A 38 -9.77 3.28 9.83
CA PRO A 38 -9.14 2.71 8.66
C PRO A 38 -9.31 3.63 7.46
N ILE A 39 -8.26 3.76 6.65
CA ILE A 39 -8.29 4.62 5.46
C ILE A 39 -8.52 3.72 4.24
N PRO A 40 -9.67 3.86 3.56
CA PRO A 40 -9.93 3.12 2.33
C PRO A 40 -8.90 3.51 1.26
N THR A 41 -8.35 2.49 0.62
CA THR A 41 -7.27 2.64 -0.36
C THR A 41 -7.68 2.00 -1.68
N ALA A 42 -7.44 2.72 -2.75
CA ALA A 42 -7.60 2.24 -4.11
C ALA A 42 -6.27 1.68 -4.61
N ILE A 43 -6.29 0.42 -5.02
CA ILE A 43 -5.21 -0.26 -5.73
C ILE A 43 -5.55 -0.17 -7.21
N CYS A 44 -4.83 0.66 -7.95
CA CYS A 44 -4.99 0.90 -9.36
C CYS A 44 -3.90 0.14 -10.12
N LEU A 45 -4.26 -0.72 -11.07
CA LEU A 45 -3.33 -1.59 -11.79
C LEU A 45 -3.56 -1.50 -13.29
N ALA A 46 -2.49 -1.60 -14.08
CA ALA A 46 -2.55 -1.99 -15.48
C ALA A 46 -2.04 -3.43 -15.62
N VAL A 47 -2.89 -4.32 -16.12
CA VAL A 47 -2.70 -5.78 -16.13
C VAL A 47 -3.01 -6.37 -17.50
N PRO A 48 -2.46 -7.54 -17.85
CA PRO A 48 -2.87 -8.25 -19.06
C PRO A 48 -4.31 -8.77 -18.95
N ALA A 49 -4.95 -9.00 -20.10
CA ALA A 49 -6.32 -9.51 -20.18
C ALA A 49 -6.51 -10.83 -19.40
N SER A 50 -5.55 -11.74 -19.48
CA SER A 50 -5.55 -13.03 -18.79
C SER A 50 -5.65 -12.94 -17.27
N ALA A 51 -5.31 -11.79 -16.66
CA ALA A 51 -5.40 -11.60 -15.23
C ALA A 51 -6.81 -11.16 -14.76
N VAL A 52 -7.62 -10.62 -15.67
CA VAL A 52 -8.89 -9.93 -15.34
C VAL A 52 -10.11 -10.40 -16.15
N TYR A 53 -9.95 -11.36 -17.06
CA TYR A 53 -11.05 -11.86 -17.91
C TYR A 53 -12.23 -12.44 -17.12
N ASP A 54 -11.98 -12.93 -15.90
CA ASP A 54 -12.96 -13.52 -14.99
C ASP A 54 -13.57 -12.50 -14.01
N LEU A 55 -13.17 -11.22 -14.11
CA LEU A 55 -13.58 -10.17 -13.18
C LEU A 55 -14.65 -9.26 -13.78
N ILE A 56 -15.52 -8.75 -12.91
CA ILE A 56 -16.53 -7.75 -13.24
C ILE A 56 -16.57 -6.66 -12.17
N VAL A 57 -17.03 -5.47 -12.54
CA VAL A 57 -17.25 -4.37 -11.59
C VAL A 57 -18.28 -4.76 -10.53
N GLY A 58 -18.02 -4.43 -9.27
CA GLY A 58 -18.81 -4.80 -8.10
C GLY A 58 -18.42 -6.16 -7.48
N MET A 59 -17.59 -6.95 -8.16
CA MET A 59 -17.11 -8.23 -7.63
C MET A 59 -16.22 -8.01 -6.40
N ARG A 60 -16.43 -8.84 -5.37
CA ARG A 60 -15.52 -8.91 -4.22
C ARG A 60 -14.46 -9.98 -4.44
N ILE A 61 -13.21 -9.63 -4.20
CA ILE A 61 -12.05 -10.51 -4.34
C ILE A 61 -11.28 -10.58 -3.02
N ASN A 62 -10.66 -11.73 -2.76
CA ASN A 62 -9.84 -11.96 -1.59
C ASN A 62 -8.41 -11.44 -1.78
N ARG A 63 -7.64 -11.44 -0.68
CA ARG A 63 -6.23 -11.06 -0.66
C ARG A 63 -5.40 -11.82 -1.69
N GLU A 64 -5.63 -13.12 -1.86
CA GLU A 64 -4.87 -13.96 -2.78
C GLU A 64 -5.04 -13.47 -4.23
N LYS A 65 -6.26 -13.22 -4.69
CA LYS A 65 -6.52 -12.68 -6.03
C LYS A 65 -5.96 -11.26 -6.17
N ILE A 66 -6.05 -10.41 -5.14
CA ILE A 66 -5.44 -9.07 -5.14
C ILE A 66 -3.93 -9.18 -5.36
N ILE A 67 -3.25 -10.09 -4.66
CA ILE A 67 -1.80 -10.32 -4.82
C ILE A 67 -1.46 -10.80 -6.22
N GLN A 68 -2.22 -11.76 -6.77
CA GLN A 68 -2.02 -12.24 -8.14
C GLN A 68 -2.13 -11.09 -9.16
N LEU A 69 -3.12 -10.23 -9.00
CA LEU A 69 -3.31 -9.04 -9.85
C LEU A 69 -2.10 -8.10 -9.74
N ILE A 70 -1.66 -7.77 -8.51
CA ILE A 70 -0.47 -6.94 -8.28
C ILE A 70 0.76 -7.54 -8.94
N GLU A 71 0.99 -8.86 -8.81
CA GLU A 71 2.13 -9.54 -9.41
C GLU A 71 2.12 -9.43 -10.94
N SER A 72 0.95 -9.63 -11.55
CA SER A 72 0.77 -9.53 -13.00
C SER A 72 0.84 -8.10 -13.57
N ALA A 73 0.73 -7.07 -12.73
CA ALA A 73 0.61 -5.68 -13.16
C ALA A 73 1.96 -5.03 -13.48
N PRO A 74 2.34 -4.76 -14.74
CA PRO A 74 3.54 -3.96 -15.04
C PRO A 74 3.51 -2.56 -14.41
N GLU A 75 2.34 -1.94 -14.32
CA GLU A 75 2.17 -0.61 -13.73
C GLU A 75 1.13 -0.61 -12.60
N PHE A 76 1.42 0.05 -11.49
CA PHE A 76 0.53 0.12 -10.33
C PHE A 76 0.57 1.48 -9.62
N LEU A 77 -0.49 1.79 -8.89
CA LEU A 77 -0.60 2.99 -8.06
C LEU A 77 -1.52 2.71 -6.87
N CYS A 78 -1.06 3.01 -5.65
CA CYS A 78 -1.85 2.89 -4.43
C CYS A 78 -2.09 4.27 -3.84
N ILE A 79 -3.35 4.70 -3.77
CA ILE A 79 -3.76 6.03 -3.31
C ILE A 79 -5.05 5.94 -2.49
N LYS A 80 -5.41 7.00 -1.79
CA LYS A 80 -6.70 7.05 -1.09
C LYS A 80 -7.87 6.92 -2.07
N VAL A 81 -8.94 6.25 -1.66
CA VAL A 81 -10.17 6.12 -2.46
C VAL A 81 -10.71 7.50 -2.88
N GLU A 82 -10.64 8.49 -1.99
CA GLU A 82 -11.05 9.87 -2.26
C GLU A 82 -10.26 10.52 -3.40
N GLU A 83 -8.95 10.25 -3.48
CA GLU A 83 -8.08 10.76 -4.54
C GLU A 83 -8.33 10.01 -5.85
N ALA A 84 -8.54 8.69 -5.79
CA ALA A 84 -8.89 7.87 -6.94
C ALA A 84 -10.22 8.29 -7.55
N ASN A 85 -11.22 8.64 -6.74
CA ASN A 85 -12.52 9.13 -7.21
C ASN A 85 -12.41 10.46 -7.98
N LYS A 86 -11.40 11.29 -7.66
CA LYS A 86 -11.12 12.55 -8.37
C LYS A 86 -10.32 12.32 -9.66
N LYS A 87 -9.58 11.21 -9.76
CA LYS A 87 -8.82 10.83 -10.96
C LYS A 87 -9.74 10.07 -11.91
N ILE A 88 -10.23 10.77 -12.92
CA ILE A 88 -10.94 10.12 -14.02
C ILE A 88 -9.91 9.37 -14.87
N ILE A 89 -10.05 8.03 -14.92
CA ILE A 89 -9.30 7.17 -15.83
C ILE A 89 -10.29 6.66 -16.86
N ASP A 90 -10.15 7.12 -18.10
CA ASP A 90 -11.05 6.74 -19.18
C ASP A 90 -10.79 5.30 -19.61
N THR A 91 -11.75 4.43 -19.31
CA THR A 91 -11.78 3.05 -19.78
C THR A 91 -12.85 2.83 -20.85
N ILE A 92 -12.55 1.94 -21.79
CA ILE A 92 -13.51 1.42 -22.76
C ILE A 92 -14.02 0.10 -22.22
N LYS A 93 -15.34 0.03 -22.00
CA LYS A 93 -16.02 -1.23 -21.69
C LYS A 93 -16.05 -2.06 -22.97
N GLN A 94 -15.28 -3.13 -22.98
CA GLN A 94 -15.25 -4.12 -24.04
C GLN A 94 -15.19 -5.50 -23.40
N GLU A 95 -15.62 -6.51 -24.14
CA GLU A 95 -15.43 -7.90 -23.74
C GLU A 95 -13.92 -8.20 -23.60
N ILE A 96 -13.57 -8.92 -22.53
CA ILE A 96 -12.19 -9.24 -22.20
C ILE A 96 -11.94 -10.69 -22.64
N SER A 97 -11.32 -10.85 -23.80
CA SER A 97 -10.78 -12.14 -24.22
C SER A 97 -9.46 -12.42 -23.46
N PRO A 98 -9.29 -13.59 -22.83
CA PRO A 98 -8.08 -13.91 -22.06
C PRO A 98 -6.80 -13.92 -22.92
N ASP A 99 -6.92 -14.22 -24.22
CA ASP A 99 -5.78 -14.29 -25.17
C ASP A 99 -5.37 -12.91 -25.72
N SER A 100 -6.11 -11.86 -25.33
CA SER A 100 -5.85 -10.50 -25.78
C SER A 100 -4.51 -9.98 -25.25
N GLN A 101 -3.70 -9.40 -26.15
CA GLN A 101 -2.44 -8.74 -25.83
C GLN A 101 -2.62 -7.32 -25.26
N LEU A 102 -3.86 -6.89 -25.08
CA LEU A 102 -4.18 -5.55 -24.60
C LEU A 102 -3.98 -5.44 -23.09
N LYS A 103 -3.58 -4.25 -22.63
CA LYS A 103 -3.56 -3.89 -21.22
C LYS A 103 -4.92 -3.37 -20.77
N PHE A 104 -5.36 -3.87 -19.63
CA PHE A 104 -6.59 -3.48 -18.96
C PHE A 104 -6.26 -2.73 -17.68
N TYR A 105 -7.02 -1.69 -17.43
CA TYR A 105 -7.03 -1.02 -16.14
C TYR A 105 -8.01 -1.73 -15.22
N ILE A 106 -7.60 -1.93 -13.97
CA ILE A 106 -8.48 -2.36 -12.89
C ILE A 106 -8.23 -1.51 -11.65
N ARG A 107 -9.32 -1.13 -10.98
CA ARG A 107 -9.30 -0.48 -9.67
C ARG A 107 -9.95 -1.39 -8.63
N ILE A 108 -9.24 -1.64 -7.54
CA ILE A 108 -9.73 -2.42 -6.42
C ILE A 108 -9.71 -1.54 -5.18
N ASP A 109 -10.86 -1.32 -4.54
CA ASP A 109 -10.92 -0.59 -3.28
C ASP A 109 -10.86 -1.57 -2.12
N ILE A 110 -9.96 -1.32 -1.17
CA ILE A 110 -9.84 -2.07 0.10
C ILE A 110 -10.12 -1.13 1.28
N PRO A 111 -10.78 -1.60 2.36
CA PRO A 111 -11.18 -0.73 3.47
C PRO A 111 -10.01 -0.31 4.38
N ASN A 112 -8.99 -1.16 4.52
CA ASN A 112 -7.92 -1.01 5.51
C ASN A 112 -6.55 -1.03 4.84
N GLY A 113 -6.30 -0.09 3.92
CA GLY A 113 -5.09 -0.10 3.07
C GLY A 113 -4.08 1.00 3.36
N GLN A 114 -4.19 1.69 4.50
CA GLN A 114 -3.37 2.88 4.77
C GLN A 114 -1.86 2.64 4.60
N ASP A 115 -1.38 1.45 4.96
CA ASP A 115 0.04 1.11 4.98
C ASP A 115 0.64 0.90 3.58
N ILE A 116 -0.21 0.75 2.55
CA ILE A 116 0.22 0.59 1.15
C ILE A 116 0.06 1.85 0.31
N ILE A 117 -0.50 2.93 0.88
CA ILE A 117 -0.63 4.21 0.18
C ILE A 117 0.76 4.74 -0.17
N GLY A 118 0.98 5.14 -1.42
CA GLY A 118 2.27 5.65 -1.88
C GLY A 118 3.37 4.59 -1.98
N ALA A 119 3.04 3.30 -1.87
CA ALA A 119 4.02 2.23 -2.02
C ALA A 119 4.74 2.31 -3.37
N GLU A 120 6.07 2.35 -3.35
CA GLU A 120 6.93 2.47 -4.54
C GLU A 120 7.21 1.13 -5.22
N THR A 121 6.98 0.00 -4.52
CA THR A 121 7.24 -1.35 -5.04
C THR A 121 6.10 -2.31 -4.75
N LYS A 122 5.90 -3.31 -5.61
CA LYS A 122 4.96 -4.41 -5.36
C LYS A 122 5.26 -5.18 -4.07
N TYR A 123 6.54 -5.29 -3.69
CA TYR A 123 6.95 -6.01 -2.49
C TYR A 123 6.34 -5.39 -1.24
N VAL A 124 6.41 -4.06 -1.12
CA VAL A 124 5.78 -3.30 -0.01
C VAL A 124 4.29 -3.59 0.05
N ILE A 125 3.59 -3.52 -1.09
CA ILE A 125 2.16 -3.79 -1.14
C ILE A 125 1.84 -5.21 -0.66
N LYS A 126 2.54 -6.23 -1.16
CA LYS A 126 2.29 -7.64 -0.78
C LYS A 126 2.55 -7.92 0.70
N ARG A 127 3.58 -7.27 1.27
CA ARG A 127 3.93 -7.41 2.69
C ARG A 127 2.90 -6.73 3.60
N ASP A 128 2.44 -5.55 3.20
CA ASP A 128 1.69 -4.64 4.08
C ASP A 128 0.16 -4.68 3.84
N ILE A 129 -0.33 -5.39 2.82
CA ILE A 129 -1.77 -5.72 2.72
C ILE A 129 -2.17 -6.62 3.91
N PRO A 130 -3.17 -6.23 4.72
CA PRO A 130 -3.64 -7.02 5.86
C PRO A 130 -4.11 -8.42 5.45
N LYS A 131 -3.88 -9.42 6.31
CA LYS A 131 -4.15 -10.84 6.00
C LYS A 131 -5.60 -11.13 5.58
N GLU A 132 -6.57 -10.53 6.27
CA GLU A 132 -8.01 -10.75 6.03
C GLU A 132 -8.61 -9.74 5.04
N THR A 133 -7.79 -9.16 4.15
CA THR A 133 -8.24 -8.14 3.21
C THR A 133 -9.18 -8.72 2.17
N LYS A 134 -10.32 -8.04 2.00
CA LYS A 134 -11.21 -8.20 0.86
C LYS A 134 -11.30 -6.87 0.13
N GLY A 135 -11.26 -6.92 -1.19
CA GLY A 135 -11.38 -5.77 -2.06
C GLY A 135 -12.62 -5.85 -2.93
N GLU A 136 -13.10 -4.71 -3.40
CA GLU A 136 -14.18 -4.63 -4.39
C GLU A 136 -13.63 -4.03 -5.69
N VAL A 137 -13.89 -4.69 -6.81
CA VAL A 137 -13.55 -4.18 -8.14
C VAL A 137 -14.44 -2.99 -8.45
N LYS A 138 -13.89 -1.79 -8.49
CA LYS A 138 -14.64 -0.54 -8.74
C LYS A 138 -14.65 -0.11 -10.19
N ASP A 139 -13.59 -0.43 -10.92
CA ASP A 139 -13.45 -0.11 -12.33
C ASP A 139 -12.65 -1.20 -13.02
N LEU A 140 -13.02 -1.49 -14.25
CA LEU A 140 -12.40 -2.49 -15.10
C LEU A 140 -12.69 -2.15 -16.55
N GLY A 141 -11.64 -2.02 -17.35
CA GLY A 141 -11.78 -1.84 -18.79
C GLY A 141 -10.47 -1.56 -19.49
N ARG A 142 -10.51 -1.50 -20.82
CA ARG A 142 -9.33 -1.18 -21.62
C ARG A 142 -8.99 0.29 -21.45
N LEU A 143 -7.72 0.62 -21.20
CA LEU A 143 -7.28 2.01 -21.17
C LEU A 143 -7.49 2.69 -22.53
N LYS A 144 -8.18 3.83 -22.53
CA LYS A 144 -8.35 4.67 -23.74
C LYS A 144 -7.08 5.44 -24.08
N ASP A 145 -6.38 5.93 -23.05
CA ASP A 145 -5.10 6.63 -23.16
C ASP A 145 -4.09 5.95 -22.25
N ALA A 146 -2.91 5.58 -22.77
CA ALA A 146 -1.84 4.98 -21.97
C ALA A 146 -1.01 6.04 -21.23
N SER A 147 -1.13 7.33 -21.54
CA SER A 147 -0.35 8.41 -20.93
C SER A 147 -0.61 8.56 -19.44
N VAL A 148 -1.81 8.19 -18.97
CA VAL A 148 -2.20 8.17 -17.54
C VAL A 148 -1.26 7.26 -16.72
N LEU A 149 -0.73 6.19 -17.32
CA LEU A 149 0.20 5.28 -16.67
C LEU A 149 1.57 5.90 -16.38
N ARG A 150 1.86 7.12 -16.86
CA ARG A 150 3.08 7.85 -16.46
C ARG A 150 3.08 8.24 -14.98
N LYS A 151 1.89 8.30 -14.36
CA LYS A 151 1.72 8.59 -12.93
C LYS A 151 1.75 7.33 -12.06
N PHE A 152 1.91 6.16 -12.68
CA PHE A 152 1.96 4.87 -12.00
C PHE A 152 3.40 4.47 -11.79
N ASN A 153 3.65 3.76 -10.70
CA ASN A 153 4.93 3.11 -10.48
C ASN A 153 5.11 1.98 -11.50
N ARG A 154 6.34 1.86 -12.00
CA ARG A 154 6.76 0.86 -12.96
C ARG A 154 7.82 -0.01 -12.32
N ILE A 155 7.80 -1.30 -12.63
CA ILE A 155 8.86 -2.24 -12.25
C ILE A 155 9.87 -2.36 -13.37
#